data_AF-A0A7Y0WLZ1-F1
#
_entry.id   AF-A0A7Y0WLZ1-F1
#
_cell.length_a   1.000
_cell.length_b   1.000
_cell.length_c   1.000
_cell.angle_alpha   90.00
_cell.angle_beta   90.00
_cell.angle_gamma   90.00
#
_symmetry.space_group_name_H-M   'P 1'
#
loop_
_entity.id
_entity.type
_entity.pdbx_description
1 polymer ?
#
loop_
_entity_poly.entity_id
_entity_poly.type
_entity_poly.pdbx_seq_one_letter_code
_entity_poly.pdbx_strand_id
1 'polypeptide(L)'
;MLELSIGLAIMAIIVIYTTPNLIEDLNEKRANITAQETQTLIDAARTYRIREGKWPGNATCADAFLVLQNTVPPFLTGAPDKNRFNSLVTPSCTQYTFSIDQTIIKDWSGVVANLLPSTKEVDTSKSLIRTTIGIPGTEPALDSKLSRIATGNAELNRMRTELLLGGNDISEVNEIAAVSGVFSGNLSVKDATLLHGLLTAEGESQFMKKAVFNDSVVLTKIVTAKTPCPENGALARDATGMTLSCQNGQWAGNGGLEGPYAVTGSNLGAWKMCTLNYGSGNAKSLSYSGGNWYYSGSGTQIVYCYR
;
A
#
# COMPACT_ATOMS: atom_id res chain seq x y z
N MET A 1 55.34 -11.34 -15.32
CA MET A 1 54.48 -11.67 -14.15
C MET A 1 53.33 -10.67 -14.00
N LEU A 2 53.59 -9.36 -13.97
CA LEU A 2 52.56 -8.33 -13.76
C LEU A 2 51.45 -8.31 -14.84
N GLU A 3 51.83 -8.45 -16.11
CA GLU A 3 50.89 -8.45 -17.24
C GLU A 3 49.94 -9.66 -17.22
N LEU A 4 50.46 -10.85 -16.88
CA LEU A 4 49.67 -12.06 -16.71
C LEU A 4 48.70 -11.94 -15.52
N SER A 5 49.14 -11.33 -14.40
CA SER A 5 48.27 -11.10 -13.24
C SER A 5 47.17 -10.07 -13.51
N ILE A 6 47.43 -9.03 -14.31
CA ILE A 6 46.42 -8.04 -14.70
C ILE A 6 45.42 -8.67 -15.67
N GLY A 7 45.89 -9.45 -16.66
CA GLY A 7 45.02 -10.18 -17.59
C GLY A 7 44.07 -11.15 -16.88
N LEU A 8 44.58 -11.90 -15.90
CA LEU A 8 43.75 -12.81 -15.09
C LEU A 8 42.73 -12.05 -14.21
N ALA A 9 43.12 -10.89 -13.66
CA ALA A 9 42.21 -10.06 -12.86
C ALA A 9 41.06 -9.47 -13.70
N ILE A 10 41.34 -9.00 -14.92
CA ILE A 10 40.32 -8.45 -15.82
C ILE A 10 39.34 -9.56 -16.26
N MET A 11 39.86 -10.74 -16.64
CA MET A 11 39.01 -11.88 -17.02
C MET A 11 38.12 -12.33 -15.86
N ALA A 12 38.62 -12.35 -14.63
CA ALA A 12 37.82 -12.71 -13.47
C ALA A 12 36.65 -11.73 -13.22
N ILE A 13 36.90 -10.42 -13.39
CA ILE A 13 35.86 -9.40 -13.21
C ILE A 13 34.77 -9.54 -14.28
N ILE A 14 35.13 -9.75 -15.55
CA ILE A 14 34.15 -9.92 -16.65
C ILE A 14 33.28 -11.16 -16.42
N VAL A 15 33.86 -12.27 -15.95
CA VAL A 15 33.11 -13.51 -15.66
C VAL A 15 32.09 -13.30 -14.53
N ILE A 16 32.44 -12.55 -13.48
CA ILE A 16 31.53 -12.28 -12.36
C ILE A 16 30.29 -11.48 -12.81
N TYR A 17 30.45 -10.52 -13.71
CA TYR A 17 29.34 -9.68 -14.18
C TYR A 17 28.47 -10.34 -15.25
N THR A 18 29.04 -11.20 -16.10
CA THR A 18 28.32 -11.81 -17.24
C THR A 18 27.62 -13.13 -16.90
N THR A 19 28.08 -13.82 -15.85
CA THR A 19 27.53 -15.15 -15.47
C THR A 19 26.06 -15.16 -15.05
N PRO A 20 25.51 -14.18 -14.30
CA PRO A 20 24.09 -14.23 -13.91
C PRO A 20 23.15 -14.15 -15.12
N ASN A 21 23.41 -13.22 -16.04
CA ASN A 21 22.58 -13.02 -17.24
C ASN A 21 22.69 -14.18 -18.23
N LEU A 22 23.86 -14.80 -18.34
CA LEU A 22 24.06 -15.94 -19.23
C LEU A 22 23.30 -17.19 -18.74
N ILE A 23 23.26 -17.43 -17.43
CA ILE A 23 22.51 -18.55 -16.86
C ILE A 23 21.00 -18.36 -17.05
N GLU A 24 20.51 -17.12 -16.93
CA GLU A 24 19.10 -16.80 -17.15
C GLU A 24 18.67 -17.03 -18.60
N ASP A 25 19.40 -16.47 -19.59
CA ASP A 25 19.12 -16.68 -21.02
C ASP A 25 19.23 -18.17 -21.41
N LEU A 26 20.18 -18.88 -20.81
CA LEU A 26 20.34 -20.32 -21.04
C LEU A 26 19.16 -21.11 -20.47
N ASN A 27 18.67 -20.77 -19.28
CA ASN A 27 17.51 -21.41 -18.70
C ASN A 27 16.21 -21.05 -19.44
N GLU A 28 16.09 -19.85 -19.98
CA GLU A 28 14.98 -19.45 -20.85
C GLU A 28 14.93 -20.31 -22.12
N LYS A 29 16.07 -20.48 -22.78
CA LYS A 29 16.19 -21.38 -23.94
C LYS A 29 15.84 -22.83 -23.58
N ARG A 30 16.32 -23.32 -22.43
CA ARG A 30 15.98 -24.66 -21.94
C ARG A 30 14.48 -24.79 -21.67
N ALA A 31 13.85 -23.77 -21.09
CA ALA A 31 12.42 -23.74 -20.82
C ALA A 31 11.60 -23.80 -22.12
N ASN A 32 11.95 -22.97 -23.11
CA ASN A 32 11.31 -22.93 -24.42
C ASN A 32 11.41 -24.27 -25.16
N ILE A 33 12.61 -24.88 -25.20
CA ILE A 33 12.79 -26.19 -25.85
C ILE A 33 12.05 -27.29 -25.08
N THR A 34 12.09 -27.28 -23.75
CA THR A 34 11.37 -28.26 -22.93
C THR A 34 9.85 -28.17 -23.16
N ALA A 35 9.31 -26.96 -23.29
CA ALA A 35 7.91 -26.75 -23.64
C ALA A 35 7.60 -27.31 -25.04
N GLN A 36 8.43 -27.01 -26.04
CA GLN A 36 8.24 -27.55 -27.40
C GLN A 36 8.28 -29.08 -27.42
N GLU A 37 9.24 -29.71 -26.76
CA GLU A 37 9.37 -31.17 -26.65
C GLU A 37 8.18 -31.79 -25.92
N THR A 38 7.69 -31.16 -24.86
CA THR A 38 6.51 -31.66 -24.15
C THR A 38 5.26 -31.56 -25.02
N GLN A 39 5.13 -30.49 -25.82
CA GLN A 39 4.03 -30.30 -26.75
C GLN A 39 4.03 -31.38 -27.85
N THR A 40 5.19 -31.70 -28.43
CA THR A 40 5.29 -32.76 -29.45
C THR A 40 4.95 -34.13 -28.88
N LEU A 41 5.37 -34.44 -27.65
CA LEU A 41 5.01 -35.70 -26.96
C LEU A 41 3.50 -35.84 -26.78
N ILE A 42 2.85 -34.76 -26.35
CA ILE A 42 1.40 -34.73 -26.08
C ILE A 42 0.59 -34.81 -27.37
N ASP A 43 1.02 -34.10 -28.42
CA ASP A 43 0.35 -34.15 -29.71
C ASP A 43 0.51 -35.53 -30.39
N ALA A 44 1.67 -36.18 -30.22
CA ALA A 44 1.86 -37.58 -30.63
C ALA A 44 0.89 -38.52 -29.88
N ALA A 45 0.75 -38.35 -28.56
CA ALA A 45 -0.18 -39.14 -27.75
C ALA A 45 -1.65 -38.90 -28.14
N ARG A 46 -2.05 -37.65 -28.45
CA ARG A 46 -3.39 -37.33 -28.98
C ARG A 46 -3.64 -38.03 -30.30
N THR A 47 -2.69 -37.93 -31.23
CA THR A 47 -2.83 -38.53 -32.56
C THR A 47 -2.91 -40.05 -32.47
N TYR A 48 -2.11 -40.68 -31.61
CA TYR A 48 -2.21 -42.11 -31.31
C TYR A 48 -3.60 -42.48 -30.76
N ARG A 49 -4.12 -41.70 -29.80
CA ARG A 49 -5.43 -41.95 -29.19
C ARG A 49 -6.59 -41.85 -30.19
N ILE A 50 -6.50 -40.90 -31.13
CA ILE A 50 -7.49 -40.73 -32.21
C ILE A 50 -7.50 -41.96 -33.12
N ARG A 51 -6.33 -42.53 -33.42
CA ARG A 51 -6.22 -43.67 -34.34
C ARG A 51 -6.54 -45.02 -33.68
N GLU A 52 -6.02 -45.27 -32.48
CA GLU A 52 -6.06 -46.58 -31.82
C GLU A 52 -7.18 -46.71 -30.78
N GLY A 53 -7.88 -45.62 -30.45
CA GLY A 53 -8.97 -45.69 -29.47
C GLY A 53 -8.53 -45.93 -28.02
N LYS A 54 -7.23 -45.87 -27.73
CA LYS A 54 -6.62 -45.97 -26.38
C LYS A 54 -5.33 -45.13 -26.28
N TRP A 55 -4.91 -44.80 -25.06
CA TRP A 55 -3.64 -44.09 -24.85
C TRP A 55 -2.45 -45.01 -25.16
N PRO A 56 -1.29 -44.46 -25.58
CA PRO A 56 -0.11 -45.25 -25.92
C PRO A 56 0.49 -45.93 -24.68
N GLY A 57 0.87 -47.20 -24.81
CA GLY A 57 1.47 -48.00 -23.74
C GLY A 57 0.51 -48.98 -23.07
N ASN A 58 0.94 -49.46 -21.90
CA ASN A 58 0.18 -50.32 -21.00
C ASN A 58 -0.88 -49.52 -20.22
N ALA A 59 -1.55 -50.16 -19.25
CA ALA A 59 -2.63 -49.52 -18.48
C ALA A 59 -2.22 -48.25 -17.72
N THR A 60 -0.93 -48.05 -17.44
CA THR A 60 -0.38 -46.86 -16.77
C THR A 60 0.44 -45.98 -17.72
N CYS A 61 0.56 -46.33 -18.99
CA CYS A 61 1.34 -45.65 -20.01
C CYS A 61 2.84 -45.55 -19.71
N ALA A 62 3.40 -46.46 -18.91
CA ALA A 62 4.83 -46.43 -18.54
C ALA A 62 5.78 -46.62 -19.74
N ASP A 63 5.34 -47.37 -20.75
CA ASP A 63 6.04 -47.66 -22.02
C ASP A 63 5.52 -46.81 -23.19
N ALA A 64 4.77 -45.74 -22.91
CA ALA A 64 4.13 -44.91 -23.95
C ALA A 64 5.11 -44.42 -25.02
N PHE A 65 6.30 -43.99 -24.63
CA PHE A 65 7.29 -43.48 -25.59
C PHE A 65 7.81 -44.57 -26.53
N LEU A 66 8.02 -45.79 -26.03
CA LEU A 66 8.41 -46.93 -26.86
C LEU A 66 7.30 -47.27 -27.86
N VAL A 67 6.04 -47.26 -27.42
CA VAL A 67 4.90 -47.52 -28.31
C VAL A 67 4.78 -46.45 -29.40
N LEU A 68 4.91 -45.16 -29.06
CA LEU A 68 4.84 -44.05 -30.02
C LEU A 68 5.96 -44.10 -31.07
N GLN A 69 7.15 -44.58 -30.70
CA GLN A 69 8.30 -44.71 -31.60
C GLN A 69 8.23 -45.96 -32.49
N ASN A 70 7.74 -47.09 -31.96
CA ASN A 70 7.75 -48.38 -32.69
C ASN A 70 6.51 -48.61 -33.56
N THR A 71 5.50 -47.76 -33.43
CA THR A 71 4.31 -47.80 -34.28
C THR A 71 4.67 -47.42 -35.72
N VAL A 72 4.04 -48.04 -36.73
CA VAL A 72 4.31 -47.73 -38.16
C VAL A 72 3.08 -47.06 -38.80
N PRO A 73 3.20 -45.83 -39.34
CA PRO A 73 4.34 -44.92 -39.24
C PRO A 73 4.54 -44.39 -37.80
N PRO A 74 5.78 -44.04 -37.41
CA PRO A 74 6.09 -43.57 -36.06
C PRO A 74 5.42 -42.23 -35.78
N PHE A 75 4.77 -42.12 -34.62
CA PHE A 75 4.15 -40.86 -34.17
C PHE A 75 5.15 -39.91 -33.53
N LEU A 76 6.31 -40.44 -33.15
CA LEU A 76 7.35 -39.69 -32.47
C LEU A 76 8.72 -40.18 -32.95
N THR A 77 9.56 -39.26 -33.39
CA THR A 77 10.94 -39.53 -33.80
C THR A 77 11.89 -39.01 -32.74
N GLY A 78 12.42 -39.92 -31.90
CA GLY A 78 13.31 -39.58 -30.78
C GLY A 78 12.56 -38.91 -29.63
N ALA A 79 12.09 -39.69 -28.66
CA ALA A 79 11.64 -39.12 -27.38
C ALA A 79 12.86 -38.86 -26.50
N PRO A 80 13.04 -37.64 -25.95
CA PRO A 80 14.04 -37.44 -24.93
C PRO A 80 13.56 -38.08 -23.61
N ASP A 81 14.32 -39.03 -23.08
CA ASP A 81 14.05 -39.62 -21.74
C ASP A 81 14.22 -38.59 -20.61
N LYS A 82 14.87 -37.46 -20.93
CA LYS A 82 15.15 -36.35 -20.03
C LYS A 82 14.92 -35.01 -20.70
N ASN A 83 14.36 -34.06 -19.95
CA ASN A 83 14.20 -32.70 -20.42
C ASN A 83 15.55 -31.94 -20.47
N ARG A 84 15.52 -30.68 -20.92
CA ARG A 84 16.70 -29.83 -21.04
C ARG A 84 17.31 -29.39 -19.70
N PHE A 85 16.66 -29.76 -18.59
CA PHE A 85 17.16 -29.64 -17.22
C PHE A 85 17.71 -30.97 -16.67
N ASN A 86 17.92 -31.98 -17.53
CA ASN A 86 18.45 -33.31 -17.17
C ASN A 86 17.57 -34.07 -16.16
N SER A 87 16.28 -33.74 -16.09
CA SER A 87 15.29 -34.44 -15.27
C SER A 87 14.50 -35.42 -16.12
N LEU A 88 14.14 -36.57 -15.54
CA LEU A 88 13.38 -37.61 -16.23
C LEU A 88 12.00 -37.11 -16.65
N VAL A 89 11.59 -37.46 -17.87
CA VAL A 89 10.24 -37.21 -18.39
C VAL A 89 9.45 -38.51 -18.26
N THR A 90 8.42 -38.52 -17.43
CA THR A 90 7.67 -39.73 -17.08
C THR A 90 6.24 -39.65 -17.61
N PRO A 91 5.84 -40.52 -18.55
CA PRO A 91 4.45 -40.62 -18.97
C PRO A 91 3.62 -41.37 -17.93
N SER A 92 2.37 -40.96 -17.77
CA SER A 92 1.35 -41.67 -16.99
C SER A 92 -0.01 -41.50 -17.63
N CYS A 93 -0.94 -42.43 -17.41
CA CYS A 93 -2.30 -42.27 -17.92
C CYS A 93 -3.36 -42.95 -17.07
N THR A 94 -4.61 -42.55 -17.33
CA THR A 94 -5.83 -43.22 -16.90
C THR A 94 -6.63 -43.62 -18.14
N GLN A 95 -7.84 -44.16 -17.96
CA GLN A 95 -8.76 -44.37 -19.08
C GLN A 95 -9.07 -43.08 -19.86
N TYR A 96 -9.07 -41.93 -19.19
CA TYR A 96 -9.56 -40.65 -19.75
C TYR A 96 -8.46 -39.62 -19.97
N THR A 97 -7.29 -39.79 -19.36
CA THR A 97 -6.23 -38.78 -19.38
C THR A 97 -4.89 -39.38 -19.70
N PHE A 98 -4.06 -38.61 -20.38
CA PHE A 98 -2.63 -38.87 -20.52
C PHE A 98 -1.86 -37.69 -19.94
N SER A 99 -0.85 -37.97 -19.13
CA SER A 99 -0.11 -36.98 -18.36
C SER A 99 1.39 -37.19 -18.53
N ILE A 100 2.15 -36.10 -18.54
CA ILE A 100 3.60 -36.10 -18.55
C ILE A 100 4.08 -35.36 -17.30
N ASP A 101 4.87 -36.05 -16.50
CA ASP A 101 5.51 -35.51 -15.30
C ASP A 101 6.98 -35.28 -15.55
N GLN A 102 7.47 -34.09 -15.17
CA GLN A 102 8.88 -33.77 -15.22
C GLN A 102 9.24 -32.75 -14.16
N THR A 103 10.42 -32.89 -13.58
CA THR A 103 10.97 -31.90 -12.67
C THR A 103 11.69 -30.80 -13.46
N ILE A 104 11.49 -29.56 -13.05
CA ILE A 104 12.20 -28.39 -13.57
C ILE A 104 13.07 -27.83 -12.44
N ILE A 105 14.11 -27.08 -12.76
CA ILE A 105 14.89 -26.37 -11.74
C ILE A 105 14.00 -25.38 -10.97
N LYS A 106 14.38 -25.11 -9.72
CA LYS A 106 13.72 -24.14 -8.85
C LYS A 106 13.53 -22.80 -9.59
N ASP A 107 12.39 -22.16 -9.36
CA ASP A 107 11.98 -20.86 -9.91
C ASP A 107 11.62 -20.85 -11.42
N TRP A 108 11.96 -21.91 -12.18
CA TRP A 108 11.63 -22.04 -13.60
C TRP A 108 10.43 -22.94 -13.91
N SER A 109 9.92 -23.70 -12.93
CA SER A 109 8.75 -24.57 -13.08
C SER A 109 7.51 -23.79 -13.53
N GLY A 110 7.26 -22.61 -12.94
CA GLY A 110 6.17 -21.72 -13.32
C GLY A 110 6.28 -21.18 -14.75
N VAL A 111 7.50 -20.88 -15.21
CA VAL A 111 7.74 -20.42 -16.59
C VAL A 111 7.36 -21.51 -17.59
N VAL A 112 7.87 -22.73 -17.41
CA VAL A 112 7.55 -23.86 -18.29
C VAL A 112 6.06 -24.22 -18.25
N ALA A 113 5.44 -24.19 -17.06
CA ALA A 113 4.02 -24.45 -16.90
C ALA A 113 3.13 -23.40 -17.62
N ASN A 114 3.58 -22.16 -17.70
CA ASN A 114 2.88 -21.09 -18.41
C ASN A 114 3.04 -21.18 -19.94
N LEU A 115 4.16 -21.72 -20.43
CA LEU A 115 4.40 -21.93 -21.87
C LEU A 115 3.58 -23.08 -22.45
N LEU A 116 3.12 -24.01 -21.60
CA LEU A 116 2.42 -25.22 -22.02
C LEU A 116 0.91 -25.17 -21.72
N PRO A 117 0.06 -25.64 -22.65
CA PRO A 117 -1.36 -25.79 -22.37
C PRO A 117 -1.60 -27.00 -21.45
N SER A 118 -2.55 -26.88 -20.51
CA SER A 118 -2.95 -27.99 -19.62
C SER A 118 -1.84 -28.48 -18.67
N THR A 119 -0.86 -27.63 -18.34
CA THR A 119 0.19 -27.87 -17.34
C THR A 119 -0.08 -27.19 -16.01
N LYS A 120 0.22 -27.90 -14.92
CA LYS A 120 0.24 -27.34 -13.55
C LYS A 120 1.44 -27.83 -12.78
N GLU A 121 1.87 -27.06 -11.80
CA GLU A 121 2.82 -27.52 -10.79
C GLU A 121 2.10 -28.40 -9.75
N VAL A 122 2.57 -29.63 -9.57
CA VAL A 122 1.93 -30.64 -8.68
C VAL A 122 2.63 -30.72 -7.33
N ASP A 123 3.93 -30.42 -7.29
CA ASP A 123 4.73 -30.38 -6.06
C ASP A 123 5.75 -29.23 -6.16
N THR A 124 5.46 -28.12 -5.46
CA THR A 124 6.29 -26.91 -5.46
C THR A 124 7.63 -27.11 -4.76
N SER A 125 7.75 -28.08 -3.84
CA SER A 125 9.01 -28.38 -3.14
C SER A 125 9.98 -29.15 -4.03
N LYS A 126 9.45 -29.88 -5.02
CA LYS A 126 10.24 -30.63 -6.01
C LYS A 126 10.24 -29.98 -7.39
N SER A 127 9.61 -28.81 -7.55
CA SER A 127 9.43 -28.14 -8.84
C SER A 127 8.90 -29.09 -9.93
N LEU A 128 7.96 -29.96 -9.53
CA LEU A 128 7.37 -30.99 -10.39
C LEU A 128 6.19 -30.42 -11.15
N ILE A 129 6.30 -30.39 -12.47
CA ILE A 129 5.18 -30.01 -13.34
C ILE A 129 4.54 -31.24 -13.95
N ARG A 130 3.22 -31.19 -14.11
CA ARG A 130 2.41 -32.18 -14.81
C ARG A 130 1.64 -31.53 -15.92
N THR A 131 1.84 -31.98 -17.14
CA THR A 131 1.00 -31.62 -18.27
C THR A 131 0.01 -32.73 -18.51
N THR A 132 -1.28 -32.44 -18.51
CA THR A 132 -2.34 -33.44 -18.68
C THR A 132 -3.17 -33.12 -19.91
N ILE A 133 -3.54 -34.14 -20.67
CA ILE A 133 -4.54 -34.04 -21.73
C ILE A 133 -5.67 -35.02 -21.48
N GLY A 134 -6.89 -34.59 -21.79
CA GLY A 134 -8.08 -35.44 -21.78
C GLY A 134 -8.27 -36.13 -23.12
N ILE A 135 -9.34 -36.91 -23.21
CA ILE A 135 -9.83 -37.42 -24.50
C ILE A 135 -10.03 -36.25 -25.46
N PRO A 136 -9.64 -36.35 -26.75
CA PRO A 136 -9.92 -35.31 -27.73
C PRO A 136 -11.39 -34.86 -27.67
N GLY A 137 -11.61 -33.55 -27.54
CA GLY A 137 -12.93 -32.96 -27.31
C GLY A 137 -13.27 -32.67 -25.84
N THR A 138 -12.37 -33.01 -24.91
CA THR A 138 -12.45 -32.59 -23.50
C THR A 138 -11.24 -31.75 -23.13
N GLU A 139 -11.44 -30.59 -22.51
CA GLU A 139 -10.35 -29.80 -21.93
C GLU A 139 -10.15 -30.21 -20.47
N PRO A 140 -8.91 -30.58 -20.06
CA PRO A 140 -8.58 -30.72 -18.65
C PRO A 140 -8.77 -29.38 -17.94
N ALA A 141 -9.60 -29.36 -16.90
CA ALA A 141 -9.75 -28.18 -16.06
C ALA A 141 -8.41 -27.84 -15.39
N LEU A 142 -7.86 -26.67 -15.71
CA LEU A 142 -6.72 -26.10 -15.02
C LEU A 142 -7.17 -24.94 -14.15
N ASP A 143 -7.10 -25.11 -12.83
CA ASP A 143 -7.41 -24.11 -11.82
C ASP A 143 -6.25 -23.14 -11.52
N SER A 144 -5.22 -23.07 -12.38
CA SER A 144 -4.01 -22.26 -12.13
C SER A 144 -3.95 -20.94 -12.89
N LYS A 145 -5.02 -20.57 -13.62
CA LYS A 145 -5.08 -19.30 -14.36
C LYS A 145 -6.02 -18.33 -13.66
N LEU A 146 -5.63 -17.05 -13.62
CA LEU A 146 -6.50 -15.97 -13.17
C LEU A 146 -7.79 -15.98 -13.99
N SER A 147 -8.92 -15.95 -13.30
CA SER A 147 -10.22 -15.91 -13.96
C SER A 147 -10.49 -14.50 -14.49
N ARG A 148 -10.66 -14.39 -15.82
CA ARG A 148 -10.99 -13.13 -16.52
C ARG A 148 -12.50 -12.84 -16.58
N ILE A 149 -13.33 -13.76 -16.07
CA ILE A 149 -14.79 -13.67 -16.13
C ILE A 149 -15.30 -13.26 -14.74
N ALA A 150 -16.17 -12.26 -14.69
CA ALA A 150 -16.72 -11.70 -13.44
C ALA A 150 -17.53 -12.72 -12.60
N THR A 151 -18.05 -13.78 -13.22
CA THR A 151 -18.77 -14.87 -12.56
C THR A 151 -17.88 -16.08 -12.25
N GLY A 152 -16.56 -15.97 -12.48
CA GLY A 152 -15.63 -17.05 -12.20
C GLY A 152 -15.42 -17.30 -10.70
N ASN A 153 -14.90 -18.47 -10.37
CA ASN A 153 -14.59 -18.84 -8.99
C ASN A 153 -13.58 -17.85 -8.38
N ALA A 154 -13.99 -17.16 -7.32
CA ALA A 154 -13.18 -16.14 -6.64
C ALA A 154 -11.84 -16.68 -6.12
N GLU A 155 -11.75 -17.98 -5.80
CA GLU A 155 -10.49 -18.59 -5.35
C GLU A 155 -9.38 -18.55 -6.42
N LEU A 156 -9.73 -18.49 -7.71
CA LEU A 156 -8.75 -18.37 -8.80
C LEU A 156 -8.07 -16.99 -8.83
N ASN A 157 -8.70 -15.99 -8.22
CA ASN A 157 -8.20 -14.61 -8.15
C ASN A 157 -7.70 -14.26 -6.74
N ARG A 158 -7.71 -15.21 -5.80
CA ARG A 158 -7.24 -14.97 -4.44
C ARG A 158 -5.73 -15.08 -4.37
N MET A 159 -5.09 -13.99 -3.97
CA MET A 159 -3.67 -14.02 -3.58
C MET A 159 -3.54 -14.67 -2.20
N ARG A 160 -2.67 -15.69 -2.09
CA ARG A 160 -2.36 -16.35 -0.80
C ARG A 160 -1.13 -15.78 -0.11
N THR A 161 -0.39 -14.92 -0.81
CA THR A 161 0.85 -14.28 -0.36
C THR A 161 0.78 -12.79 -0.65
N GLU A 162 1.82 -12.06 -0.23
CA GLU A 162 1.98 -10.64 -0.54
C GLU A 162 2.04 -10.40 -2.06
N LEU A 163 1.49 -9.25 -2.47
CA LEU A 163 1.60 -8.75 -3.83
C LEU A 163 2.77 -7.77 -3.92
N LEU A 164 3.84 -8.17 -4.60
CA LEU A 164 5.00 -7.31 -4.84
C LEU A 164 4.90 -6.71 -6.24
N LEU A 165 4.87 -5.38 -6.34
CA LEU A 165 4.74 -4.65 -7.61
C LEU A 165 6.05 -4.10 -8.17
N GLY A 166 7.19 -4.28 -7.49
CA GLY A 166 8.50 -3.86 -7.99
C GLY A 166 8.63 -2.35 -8.29
N GLY A 167 7.82 -1.51 -7.63
CA GLY A 167 7.79 -0.06 -7.87
C GLY A 167 6.84 0.41 -8.97
N ASN A 168 5.97 -0.47 -9.49
CA ASN A 168 4.94 -0.10 -10.46
C ASN A 168 3.69 0.52 -9.81
N ASP A 169 2.96 1.32 -10.60
CA ASP A 169 1.72 1.99 -10.20
C ASP A 169 0.48 1.07 -10.29
N ILE A 170 -0.57 1.44 -9.54
CA ILE A 170 -1.92 0.85 -9.63
C ILE A 170 -2.88 1.95 -10.13
N SER A 171 -3.12 2.02 -11.45
CA SER A 171 -3.76 3.18 -12.09
C SER A 171 -5.22 2.99 -12.53
N GLU A 172 -5.75 1.76 -12.52
CA GLU A 172 -7.08 1.44 -13.07
C GLU A 172 -8.02 0.76 -12.07
N VAL A 173 -7.82 1.04 -10.78
CA VAL A 173 -8.66 0.48 -9.71
C VAL A 173 -9.78 1.45 -9.38
N ASN A 174 -11.02 0.95 -9.39
CA ASN A 174 -12.19 1.73 -8.97
C ASN A 174 -12.22 1.90 -7.44
N GLU A 175 -11.91 0.86 -6.68
CA GLU A 175 -11.93 0.87 -5.21
C GLU A 175 -10.86 -0.07 -4.62
N ILE A 176 -10.19 0.39 -3.56
CA ILE A 176 -9.30 -0.44 -2.72
C ILE A 176 -9.93 -0.55 -1.33
N ALA A 177 -10.55 -1.70 -1.04
CA ALA A 177 -11.06 -2.02 0.28
C ALA A 177 -10.04 -2.86 1.06
N ALA A 178 -9.32 -2.22 1.99
CA ALA A 178 -8.30 -2.86 2.82
C ALA A 178 -8.65 -2.79 4.32
N VAL A 179 -8.22 -3.78 5.09
CA VAL A 179 -8.37 -3.76 6.56
C VAL A 179 -7.44 -2.72 7.19
N SER A 180 -6.25 -2.53 6.62
CA SER A 180 -5.27 -1.53 7.03
C SER A 180 -4.41 -1.09 5.83
N GLY A 181 -3.85 0.11 5.92
CA GLY A 181 -2.92 0.65 4.93
C GLY A 181 -1.80 1.43 5.62
N VAL A 182 -0.57 1.27 5.13
CA VAL A 182 0.60 2.03 5.59
C VAL A 182 1.25 2.63 4.36
N PHE A 183 1.33 3.96 4.32
CA PHE A 183 1.95 4.71 3.23
C PHE A 183 3.24 5.34 3.76
N SER A 184 4.39 4.94 3.21
CA SER A 184 5.71 5.46 3.62
C SER A 184 6.05 6.81 2.98
N GLY A 185 5.36 7.16 1.90
CA GLY A 185 5.47 8.45 1.22
C GLY A 185 4.25 9.32 1.44
N ASN A 186 4.00 10.21 0.47
CA ASN A 186 2.88 11.15 0.53
C ASN A 186 1.56 10.46 0.15
N LEU A 187 0.47 10.84 0.83
CA LEU A 187 -0.90 10.57 0.40
C LEU A 187 -1.46 11.84 -0.28
N SER A 188 -1.79 11.74 -1.57
CA SER A 188 -2.42 12.84 -2.33
C SER A 188 -3.85 12.47 -2.69
N VAL A 189 -4.81 13.28 -2.25
CA VAL A 189 -6.24 13.10 -2.53
C VAL A 189 -6.74 14.31 -3.32
N LYS A 190 -7.33 14.06 -4.49
CA LYS A 190 -7.77 15.13 -5.42
C LYS A 190 -9.11 15.75 -5.02
N ASP A 191 -10.00 14.96 -4.46
CA ASP A 191 -11.36 15.39 -4.11
C ASP A 191 -11.54 15.47 -2.59
N ALA A 192 -12.09 14.43 -1.98
CA ALA A 192 -12.42 14.40 -0.56
C ALA A 192 -11.92 13.12 0.11
N THR A 193 -11.54 13.25 1.38
CA THR A 193 -11.26 12.12 2.28
C THR A 193 -12.31 12.10 3.38
N LEU A 194 -12.87 10.92 3.65
CA LEU A 194 -13.73 10.69 4.80
C LEU A 194 -13.01 9.79 5.80
N LEU A 195 -12.84 10.27 7.03
CA LEU A 195 -12.26 9.51 8.14
C LEU A 195 -13.35 9.30 9.18
N HIS A 196 -13.77 8.05 9.37
CA HIS A 196 -14.75 7.70 10.40
C HIS A 196 -14.15 7.63 11.81
N GLY A 197 -12.83 7.49 11.90
CA GLY A 197 -12.08 7.37 13.16
C GLY A 197 -11.28 8.62 13.52
N LEU A 198 -10.27 8.44 14.36
CA LEU A 198 -9.35 9.48 14.78
C LEU A 198 -8.31 9.79 13.69
N LEU A 199 -8.09 11.08 13.42
CA LEU A 199 -6.91 11.57 12.71
C LEU A 199 -5.87 12.05 13.73
N THR A 200 -4.71 11.42 13.74
CA THR A 200 -3.54 11.87 14.52
C THR A 200 -2.49 12.41 13.57
N ALA A 201 -2.04 13.65 13.80
CA ALA A 201 -0.92 14.24 13.09
C ALA A 201 0.19 14.55 14.10
N GLU A 202 1.33 13.87 13.98
CA GLU A 202 2.50 14.11 14.84
C GLU A 202 3.30 15.36 14.40
N GLY A 203 3.18 15.74 13.13
CA GLY A 203 3.77 16.95 12.57
C GLY A 203 2.77 18.09 12.41
N GLU A 204 3.19 19.13 11.68
CA GLU A 204 2.35 20.29 11.38
C GLU A 204 1.24 19.95 10.37
N SER A 205 0.04 20.49 10.61
CA SER A 205 -1.10 20.39 9.70
C SER A 205 -1.42 21.76 9.11
N GLN A 206 -1.42 21.87 7.78
CA GLN A 206 -1.71 23.11 7.07
C GLN A 206 -3.06 23.02 6.36
N PHE A 207 -3.89 24.06 6.52
CA PHE A 207 -5.18 24.20 5.84
C PHE A 207 -5.15 25.44 4.96
N MET A 208 -5.15 25.27 3.64
CA MET A 208 -5.07 26.39 2.68
C MET A 208 -6.35 27.24 2.61
N LYS A 209 -7.47 26.70 3.10
CA LYS A 209 -8.77 27.34 3.09
C LYS A 209 -9.41 27.20 4.47
N LYS A 210 -10.74 27.08 4.52
CA LYS A 210 -11.50 26.98 5.77
C LYS A 210 -11.34 25.60 6.40
N ALA A 211 -11.05 25.58 7.70
CA ALA A 211 -11.31 24.43 8.57
C ALA A 211 -12.63 24.66 9.31
N VAL A 212 -13.47 23.62 9.41
CA VAL A 212 -14.75 23.67 10.13
C VAL A 212 -14.79 22.53 11.13
N PHE A 213 -15.12 22.85 12.36
CA PHE A 213 -15.29 21.90 13.45
C PHE A 213 -16.73 22.06 13.96
N ASN A 214 -17.49 20.96 14.03
CA ASN A 214 -18.90 21.01 14.43
C ASN A 214 -19.10 21.14 15.94
N ASP A 215 -18.12 20.68 16.72
CA ASP A 215 -18.18 20.68 18.16
C ASP A 215 -17.14 21.65 18.73
N SER A 216 -15.99 21.14 19.19
CA SER A 216 -14.99 21.95 19.86
C SER A 216 -13.60 21.83 19.25
N VAL A 217 -12.82 22.89 19.40
CA VAL A 217 -11.38 22.91 19.16
C VAL A 217 -10.69 23.07 20.50
N VAL A 218 -9.94 22.06 20.94
CA VAL A 218 -9.25 22.07 22.23
C VAL A 218 -7.80 22.50 22.04
N LEU A 219 -7.45 23.65 22.60
CA LEU A 219 -6.07 24.15 22.62
C LEU A 219 -5.34 23.60 23.84
N THR A 220 -4.29 22.81 23.63
CA THR A 220 -3.55 22.16 24.72
C THR A 220 -2.46 23.04 25.32
N LYS A 221 -1.87 23.92 24.51
CA LYS A 221 -0.77 24.81 24.92
C LYS A 221 -1.27 25.87 25.90
N ILE A 222 -0.72 25.85 27.12
CA ILE A 222 -0.96 26.86 28.15
C ILE A 222 0.13 27.94 28.04
N VAL A 223 -0.29 29.20 27.98
CA VAL A 223 0.59 30.38 27.89
C VAL A 223 0.12 31.50 28.82
N THR A 224 1.01 32.46 29.11
CA THR A 224 0.71 33.58 30.00
C THR A 224 0.60 34.87 29.19
N ALA A 225 -0.40 35.69 29.49
CA ALA A 225 -0.56 36.99 28.85
C ALA A 225 0.68 37.90 29.02
N LYS A 226 0.92 38.76 28.03
CA LYS A 226 2.06 39.71 27.95
C LYS A 226 3.44 39.05 27.86
N THR A 227 3.51 37.73 27.69
CA THR A 227 4.79 37.03 27.43
C THR A 227 5.06 36.92 25.93
N PRO A 228 6.33 36.82 25.49
CA PRO A 228 6.67 36.65 24.09
C PRO A 228 6.02 35.42 23.47
N CYS A 229 5.59 35.51 22.21
CA CYS A 229 5.02 34.41 21.44
C CYS A 229 5.78 34.19 20.13
N PRO A 230 5.79 32.94 19.61
CA PRO A 230 6.65 32.57 18.48
C PRO A 230 6.17 33.14 17.14
N GLU A 231 4.86 33.24 16.92
CA GLU A 231 4.30 33.63 15.64
C GLU A 231 2.95 34.35 15.80
N ASN A 232 2.83 35.53 15.19
CA ASN A 232 1.60 36.31 15.20
C ASN A 232 0.43 35.52 14.58
N GLY A 233 -0.73 35.56 15.24
CA GLY A 233 -1.93 34.81 14.84
C GLY A 233 -2.04 33.42 15.47
N ALA A 234 -0.99 32.91 16.14
CA ALA A 234 -1.09 31.67 16.90
C ALA A 234 -2.16 31.78 18.00
N LEU A 235 -2.92 30.71 18.21
CA LEU A 235 -3.92 30.58 19.26
C LEU A 235 -3.46 29.59 20.33
N ALA A 236 -3.67 29.95 21.59
CA ALA A 236 -3.39 29.12 22.75
C ALA A 236 -4.43 29.43 23.85
N ARG A 237 -4.22 28.90 25.07
CA ARG A 237 -5.05 29.25 26.22
C ARG A 237 -4.21 29.61 27.43
N ASP A 238 -4.80 30.27 28.42
CA ASP A 238 -4.21 30.38 29.74
C ASP A 238 -4.58 29.19 30.66
N ALA A 239 -4.10 29.22 31.90
CA ALA A 239 -4.34 28.18 32.89
C ALA A 239 -5.83 28.04 33.27
N THR A 240 -6.64 29.08 33.09
CA THR A 240 -8.09 29.08 33.37
C THR A 240 -8.92 28.61 32.18
N GLY A 241 -8.31 28.47 31.01
CA GLY A 241 -8.98 28.04 29.78
C GLY A 241 -9.36 29.20 28.85
N MET A 242 -9.04 30.45 29.17
CA MET A 242 -9.32 31.57 28.27
C MET A 242 -8.41 31.53 27.06
N THR A 243 -8.96 31.76 25.87
CA THR A 243 -8.19 31.81 24.63
C THR A 243 -7.30 33.05 24.58
N LEU A 244 -6.02 32.83 24.29
CA LEU A 244 -5.03 33.88 24.02
C LEU A 244 -4.60 33.80 22.55
N SER A 245 -4.42 34.95 21.91
CA SER A 245 -3.88 35.07 20.56
C SER A 245 -2.53 35.80 20.58
N CYS A 246 -1.59 35.36 19.75
CA CYS A 246 -0.32 36.03 19.59
C CYS A 246 -0.49 37.29 18.73
N GLN A 247 -0.20 38.46 19.30
CA GLN A 247 -0.35 39.76 18.67
C GLN A 247 0.92 40.59 18.90
N ASN A 248 1.51 41.14 17.84
CA ASN A 248 2.74 41.94 17.91
C ASN A 248 3.87 41.26 18.71
N GLY A 249 4.01 39.94 18.59
CA GLY A 249 5.02 39.14 19.29
C GLY A 249 4.72 38.89 20.77
N GLN A 250 3.53 39.20 21.28
CA GLN A 250 3.11 38.90 22.65
C GLN A 250 1.76 38.17 22.73
N TRP A 251 1.60 37.30 23.72
CA TRP A 251 0.31 36.68 24.02
C TRP A 251 -0.67 37.71 24.59
N ALA A 252 -1.80 37.90 23.92
CA ALA A 252 -2.85 38.82 24.32
C ALA A 252 -4.20 38.09 24.41
N GLY A 253 -5.06 38.52 25.36
CA GLY A 253 -6.42 38.03 25.43
C GLY A 253 -7.30 38.65 24.36
N ASN A 254 -8.29 37.91 23.88
CA ASN A 254 -9.31 38.47 23.00
C ASN A 254 -10.28 39.33 23.83
N GLY A 255 -10.12 40.65 23.73
CA GLY A 255 -11.16 41.65 23.98
C GLY A 255 -12.02 41.44 25.23
N GLY A 256 -11.52 41.90 26.37
CA GLY A 256 -12.28 42.07 27.60
C GLY A 256 -11.74 43.27 28.36
N LEU A 257 -12.62 43.97 29.07
CA LEU A 257 -12.21 45.01 30.00
C LEU A 257 -11.54 44.35 31.22
N GLU A 258 -10.25 44.58 31.44
CA GLU A 258 -9.50 44.00 32.57
C GLU A 258 -9.95 44.70 33.87
N GLY A 259 -10.64 44.00 34.77
CA GLY A 259 -11.22 44.56 36.01
C GLY A 259 -12.32 43.67 36.60
N PRO A 260 -13.05 44.11 37.64
CA PRO A 260 -13.09 45.46 38.19
C PRO A 260 -12.01 45.74 39.24
N TYR A 261 -11.44 46.95 39.18
CA TYR A 261 -10.60 47.53 40.23
C TYR A 261 -11.42 48.52 41.05
N ALA A 262 -11.40 48.39 42.38
CA ALA A 262 -11.98 49.36 43.28
C ALA A 262 -11.13 50.64 43.29
N VAL A 263 -11.70 51.76 42.85
CA VAL A 263 -11.07 53.08 42.80
C VAL A 263 -11.87 54.05 43.65
N THR A 264 -11.19 54.91 44.40
CA THR A 264 -11.78 55.93 45.27
C THR A 264 -11.18 57.31 44.97
N GLY A 265 -11.92 58.37 45.30
CA GLY A 265 -11.54 59.76 45.03
C GLY A 265 -12.32 60.39 43.88
N SER A 266 -12.13 61.71 43.70
CA SER A 266 -12.89 62.50 42.70
C SER A 266 -12.31 62.40 41.29
N ASN A 267 -11.00 62.16 41.15
CA ASN A 267 -10.34 61.86 39.88
C ASN A 267 -9.92 60.39 39.90
N LEU A 268 -10.56 59.59 39.06
CA LEU A 268 -10.38 58.15 39.01
C LEU A 268 -9.23 57.76 38.07
N GLY A 269 -8.85 58.64 37.13
CA GLY A 269 -7.77 58.41 36.17
C GLY A 269 -8.24 57.81 34.83
N ALA A 270 -7.26 57.41 34.01
CA ALA A 270 -7.48 56.92 32.64
C ALA A 270 -7.85 55.42 32.64
N TRP A 271 -9.16 55.15 32.68
CA TRP A 271 -9.72 53.80 32.58
C TRP A 271 -10.57 53.67 31.32
N LYS A 272 -10.70 52.45 30.79
CA LYS A 272 -11.59 52.18 29.65
C LYS A 272 -13.06 52.29 30.03
N MET A 273 -13.40 51.92 31.27
CA MET A 273 -14.74 52.03 31.81
C MET A 273 -14.69 52.20 33.32
N CYS A 274 -15.61 52.97 33.89
CA CYS A 274 -15.88 52.99 35.33
C CYS A 274 -17.39 52.87 35.58
N THR A 275 -17.77 52.19 36.66
CA THR A 275 -19.17 51.93 37.02
C THR A 275 -19.40 52.20 38.52
N LEU A 276 -20.60 52.63 38.86
CA LEU A 276 -21.02 52.86 40.24
C LEU A 276 -21.74 51.63 40.78
N ASN A 277 -21.42 51.22 42.01
CA ASN A 277 -22.21 50.23 42.73
C ASN A 277 -23.53 50.88 43.20
N TYR A 278 -24.66 50.47 42.63
CA TYR A 278 -25.95 51.14 42.79
C TYR A 278 -26.57 50.83 44.17
N GLY A 279 -26.59 51.84 45.05
CA GLY A 279 -27.35 51.87 46.30
C GLY A 279 -27.86 53.29 46.50
N SER A 280 -29.18 53.45 46.40
CA SER A 280 -29.98 54.69 46.28
C SER A 280 -29.49 55.94 47.04
N GLY A 281 -29.55 57.09 46.36
CA GLY A 281 -29.49 58.43 46.96
C GLY A 281 -29.01 59.48 45.96
N ASN A 282 -29.93 60.30 45.46
CA ASN A 282 -29.74 61.29 44.40
C ASN A 282 -28.59 62.27 44.70
N ALA A 283 -27.42 62.08 44.05
CA ALA A 283 -26.35 63.07 43.76
C ALA A 283 -25.04 62.43 43.27
N LYS A 284 -25.02 61.15 42.86
CA LYS A 284 -23.79 60.45 42.46
C LYS A 284 -23.73 60.28 40.95
N SER A 285 -22.66 60.74 40.32
CA SER A 285 -22.44 60.60 38.87
C SER A 285 -20.99 60.28 38.55
N LEU A 286 -20.81 59.60 37.43
CA LEU A 286 -19.53 59.45 36.76
C LEU A 286 -19.53 60.33 35.52
N SER A 287 -18.44 61.06 35.32
CA SER A 287 -18.20 61.84 34.11
C SER A 287 -16.86 61.45 33.50
N TYR A 288 -16.76 61.54 32.19
CA TYR A 288 -15.53 61.27 31.45
C TYR A 288 -15.13 62.54 30.69
N SER A 289 -13.95 63.07 30.98
CA SER A 289 -13.44 64.30 30.36
C SER A 289 -11.91 64.24 30.28
N GLY A 290 -11.33 64.76 29.20
CA GLY A 290 -9.87 64.84 29.05
C GLY A 290 -9.12 63.50 29.21
N GLY A 291 -9.73 62.38 28.85
CA GLY A 291 -9.13 61.04 28.97
C GLY A 291 -9.21 60.39 30.35
N ASN A 292 -9.85 61.06 31.33
CA ASN A 292 -9.98 60.57 32.70
C ASN A 292 -11.43 60.45 33.14
N TRP A 293 -11.68 59.50 34.03
CA TRP A 293 -12.96 59.37 34.73
C TRP A 293 -12.96 60.19 36.00
N TYR A 294 -14.10 60.82 36.30
CA TYR A 294 -14.32 61.60 37.51
C TYR A 294 -15.59 61.14 38.21
N TYR A 295 -15.53 61.10 39.53
CA TYR A 295 -16.66 60.87 40.39
C TYR A 295 -17.12 62.20 40.99
N SER A 296 -18.44 62.46 40.94
CA SER A 296 -19.05 63.56 41.67
C SER A 296 -20.23 63.07 42.48
N GLY A 297 -20.25 63.38 43.77
CA GLY A 297 -21.34 63.02 44.68
C GLY A 297 -20.93 63.01 46.15
N SER A 298 -21.91 63.01 47.04
CA SER A 298 -21.70 62.99 48.50
C SER A 298 -21.52 61.56 49.03
N GLY A 299 -20.51 61.35 49.88
CA GLY A 299 -20.23 60.09 50.58
C GLY A 299 -19.11 59.23 49.97
N THR A 300 -18.61 58.26 50.75
CA THR A 300 -17.56 57.31 50.33
C THR A 300 -18.18 56.15 49.56
N GLN A 301 -18.19 56.22 48.22
CA GLN A 301 -18.60 55.11 47.35
C GLN A 301 -17.37 54.49 46.69
N ILE A 302 -17.38 53.17 46.53
CA ILE A 302 -16.41 52.43 45.72
C ILE A 302 -16.86 52.50 44.26
N VAL A 303 -15.99 53.03 43.39
CA VAL A 303 -16.16 52.99 41.93
C VAL A 303 -15.42 51.77 41.41
N TYR A 304 -16.02 51.01 40.50
CA TYR A 304 -15.36 49.87 39.87
C TYR A 304 -14.92 50.25 38.46
N CYS A 305 -13.62 50.30 38.23
CA CYS A 305 -13.03 50.66 36.94
C CYS A 305 -12.34 49.47 36.25
N TYR A 306 -12.24 49.55 34.92
CA TYR A 306 -11.72 48.50 34.07
C TYR A 306 -10.74 49.06 33.01
N ARG A 307 -9.73 48.28 32.65
CA ARG A 307 -8.66 48.60 31.68
C ARG A 307 -8.87 47.96 30.32
#